data_AF-A0A7W5ERM1-F1
#
_entry.id   AF-A0A7W5ERM1-F1
#
_cell.length_a   1.000
_cell.length_b   1.000
_cell.length_c   1.000
_cell.angle_alpha   90.00
_cell.angle_beta   90.00
_cell.angle_gamma   90.00
#
_symmetry.space_group_name_H-M   'P 1'
#
loop_
_entity.id
_entity.type
_entity.pdbx_description
1 polymer ?
#
loop_
_entity_poly.entity_id
_entity_poly.type
_entity_poly.pdbx_seq_one_letter_code
_entity_poly.pdbx_strand_id
1 'polypeptide(L)'
;MLEVSMMNLGDGGDQEADESGVGQLEGSTILALQPVLMEWGETLPPPGVVLQSQEIHLPPRAWRYLVLRLAPIPSTWPLEAQEGCTLNVKRLVLAAGMPLPPRFGDDGWLLLTHWPDVKAMSALLFNPHGVHFLVNARHRRYRHLWPGRITQCQAFLSRQELEASRVVFAGCLVLELYGIRRGRVIGYLALDTVSQAVSPFIAQEAEVARCGIDKVEMITDARYHFEVDGFKIMAFGQLRQLKRHRRNLQDRNDLAMMAALEEGRSWYLWLGRCIDLVLAGAMVVRRAVARLARFLGLGRRRGNGARGG
;
A
#
# COMPACT_ATOMS: atom_id res chain seq x y z
N MET A 1 26.85 4.06 -22.30
CA MET A 1 27.60 3.98 -21.02
C MET A 1 27.14 5.16 -20.19
N LEU A 2 26.26 4.92 -19.22
CA LEU A 2 25.83 5.89 -18.22
C LEU A 2 26.11 5.20 -16.89
N GLU A 3 27.13 5.66 -16.17
CA GLU A 3 27.44 5.24 -14.82
C GLU A 3 26.31 5.67 -13.89
N VAL A 4 25.45 4.71 -13.54
CA VAL A 4 24.54 4.87 -12.41
C VAL A 4 25.36 4.53 -11.17
N SER A 5 25.85 5.58 -10.51
CA SER A 5 26.48 5.48 -9.21
C SER A 5 25.45 4.99 -8.20
N MET A 6 25.46 3.69 -7.92
CA MET A 6 24.73 3.11 -6.80
C MET A 6 25.45 3.53 -5.53
N MET A 7 24.99 4.61 -4.92
CA MET A 7 25.34 4.91 -3.53
C MET A 7 24.83 3.76 -2.68
N ASN A 8 25.79 3.04 -2.10
CA ASN A 8 25.60 2.09 -1.02
C ASN A 8 24.85 2.81 0.11
N LEU A 9 23.54 2.54 0.23
CA LEU A 9 22.82 2.82 1.46
C LEU A 9 23.39 1.85 2.49
N GLY A 10 24.13 2.42 3.44
CA GLY A 10 24.72 1.69 4.54
C GLY A 10 23.66 0.85 5.24
N ASP A 11 24.07 -0.37 5.57
CA ASP A 11 23.39 -1.29 6.47
C ASP A 11 23.27 -0.61 7.84
N GLY A 12 22.22 0.20 7.99
CA GLY A 12 21.83 0.79 9.26
C GLY A 12 21.30 -0.32 10.12
N GLY A 13 22.20 -0.91 10.93
CA GLY A 13 21.81 -1.88 11.93
C GLY A 13 20.68 -1.31 12.78
N ASP A 14 19.53 -1.98 12.73
CA ASP A 14 18.42 -1.81 13.65
C ASP A 14 18.92 -2.19 15.05
N GLN A 15 19.58 -1.26 15.72
CA GLN A 15 19.61 -1.26 17.18
C GLN A 15 18.17 -1.01 17.62
N GLU A 16 17.47 -2.09 17.96
CA GLU A 16 16.36 -2.03 18.92
C GLU A 16 16.94 -1.42 20.20
N ALA A 17 16.90 -0.10 20.26
CA ALA A 17 17.14 0.64 21.47
C ALA A 17 16.08 0.18 22.46
N ASP A 18 16.57 -0.43 23.55
CA ASP A 18 15.82 -0.78 24.73
C ASP A 18 15.06 0.48 25.22
N GLU A 19 13.79 0.62 24.82
CA GLU A 19 12.87 1.74 25.13
C GLU A 19 12.45 1.76 26.62
N SER A 20 13.26 1.20 27.52
CA SER A 20 12.94 1.10 28.94
C SER A 20 13.34 2.34 29.77
N GLY A 21 13.97 3.35 29.16
CA GLY A 21 14.43 4.57 29.85
C GLY A 21 13.90 5.91 29.34
N VAL A 22 13.14 5.96 28.24
CA VAL A 22 12.57 7.21 27.75
C VAL A 22 11.30 7.47 28.56
N GLY A 23 11.37 8.39 29.53
CA GLY A 23 10.20 8.84 30.28
C GLY A 23 9.07 9.12 29.30
N GLN A 24 7.93 8.42 29.47
CA GLN A 24 6.77 8.56 28.59
C GLN A 24 6.47 10.04 28.43
N LEU A 25 6.70 10.57 27.22
CA LEU A 25 6.38 11.95 26.92
C LEU A 25 4.86 12.09 26.98
N GLU A 26 4.36 12.52 28.14
CA GLU A 26 2.95 12.81 28.35
C GLU A 26 2.56 14.01 27.47
N GLY A 27 1.76 13.76 26.43
CA GLY A 27 1.41 14.81 25.48
C GLY A 27 0.57 14.35 24.29
N SER A 28 -0.05 15.34 23.63
CA SER A 28 -0.79 15.12 22.39
C SER A 28 0.17 15.03 21.22
N THR A 29 0.12 13.93 20.46
CA THR A 29 0.90 13.77 19.22
C THR A 29 0.23 14.51 18.07
N ILE A 30 1.00 15.30 17.34
CA ILE A 30 0.55 16.03 16.15
C ILE A 30 1.45 15.72 14.95
N LEU A 31 0.92 15.92 13.74
CA LEU A 31 1.67 15.83 12.49
C LEU A 31 1.71 17.19 11.81
N ALA A 32 2.89 17.74 11.62
CA ALA A 32 3.11 18.99 10.92
C ALA A 32 3.65 18.72 9.51
N LEU A 33 3.03 19.35 8.53
CA LEU A 33 3.33 19.20 7.10
C LEU A 33 3.58 20.58 6.50
N GLN A 34 4.62 20.72 5.68
CA GLN A 34 4.90 21.98 4.96
C GLN A 34 5.57 21.71 3.61
N PRO A 35 5.06 22.25 2.49
CA PRO A 35 5.78 22.22 1.23
C PRO A 35 7.03 23.10 1.33
N VAL A 36 8.16 22.56 0.88
CA VAL A 36 9.38 23.34 0.67
C VAL A 36 9.19 24.13 -0.62
N LEU A 37 8.75 25.38 -0.47
CA LEU A 37 8.72 26.36 -1.54
C LEU A 37 9.99 27.19 -1.46
N MET A 38 10.66 27.41 -2.60
CA MET A 38 11.97 28.09 -2.68
C MET A 38 12.01 29.47 -2.00
N GLU A 39 10.85 30.07 -1.73
CA GLU A 39 10.72 31.41 -1.17
C GLU A 39 10.53 31.45 0.36
N TRP A 40 10.31 30.32 1.03
CA TRP A 40 9.85 30.33 2.45
C TRP A 40 10.96 30.34 3.51
N GLY A 41 12.23 30.18 3.13
CA GLY A 41 13.31 30.06 4.11
C GLY A 41 13.10 28.88 5.09
N GLU A 42 14.02 28.70 6.04
CA GLU A 42 13.83 27.73 7.12
C GLU A 42 12.81 28.28 8.12
N THR A 43 11.55 27.87 7.98
CA THR A 43 10.53 28.23 8.98
C THR A 43 10.76 27.43 10.25
N LEU A 44 10.62 28.09 11.39
CA LEU A 44 10.68 27.41 12.68
C LEU A 44 9.58 26.35 12.75
N PRO A 45 9.88 25.13 13.23
CA PRO A 45 8.84 24.14 13.43
C PRO A 45 7.79 24.67 14.42
N PRO A 46 6.53 24.21 14.30
CA PRO A 46 5.50 24.52 15.29
C PRO A 46 5.93 24.09 16.69
N PRO A 47 5.38 24.71 17.75
CA PRO A 47 5.73 24.38 19.12
C PRO A 47 5.54 22.88 19.40
N GLY A 48 6.51 22.27 20.08
CA GLY A 48 6.52 20.85 20.42
C GLY A 48 7.90 20.23 20.31
N VAL A 49 8.06 19.02 20.87
CA VAL A 49 9.28 18.22 20.71
C VAL A 49 9.14 17.40 19.45
N VAL A 50 10.05 17.58 18.49
CA VAL A 50 10.09 16.80 17.25
C VAL A 50 10.55 15.38 17.58
N LEU A 51 9.67 14.40 17.40
CA LEU A 51 10.01 12.98 17.56
C LEU A 51 10.61 12.39 16.28
N GLN A 52 10.11 12.83 15.13
CA GLN A 52 10.53 12.31 13.84
C GLN A 52 10.39 13.41 12.78
N SER A 53 11.36 13.49 11.88
CA SER A 53 11.38 14.45 10.77
C SER A 53 11.85 13.75 9.50
N GLN A 54 11.24 14.09 8.38
CA GLN A 54 11.66 13.62 7.07
C GLN A 54 11.26 14.61 5.97
N GLU A 55 11.99 14.57 4.87
CA GLU A 55 11.63 15.28 3.65
C GLU A 55 11.25 14.26 2.58
N ILE A 56 10.11 14.49 1.91
CA ILE A 56 9.63 13.60 0.85
C ILE A 56 9.50 14.39 -0.44
N HIS A 57 10.25 14.01 -1.47
CA HIS A 57 10.02 14.52 -2.81
C HIS A 57 8.81 13.83 -3.46
N LEU A 58 7.76 14.60 -3.74
CA LEU A 58 6.52 14.11 -4.30
C LEU A 58 6.37 14.58 -5.76
N PRO A 59 6.29 13.67 -6.75
CA PRO A 59 6.00 14.07 -8.12
C PRO A 59 4.59 14.68 -8.22
N PRO A 60 4.27 15.41 -9.30
CA PRO A 60 2.99 16.13 -9.46
C PRO A 60 1.74 15.30 -9.12
N ARG A 61 1.74 14.03 -9.54
CA ARG A 61 0.63 13.08 -9.29
C ARG A 61 0.47 12.70 -7.82
N ALA A 62 1.58 12.56 -7.10
CA ALA A 62 1.62 12.18 -5.70
C ALA A 62 1.20 13.36 -4.83
N TRP A 63 1.75 14.54 -5.15
CA TRP A 63 1.39 15.80 -4.52
C TRP A 63 -0.12 16.05 -4.59
N ARG A 64 -0.70 15.99 -5.80
CA ARG A 64 -2.15 16.18 -5.97
C ARG A 64 -2.98 15.15 -5.22
N TYR A 65 -2.54 13.89 -5.18
CA TYR A 65 -3.24 12.86 -4.40
C TYR A 65 -3.22 13.19 -2.90
N LEU A 66 -2.05 13.56 -2.37
CA LEU A 66 -1.87 13.88 -0.97
C LEU A 66 -2.68 15.12 -0.56
N VAL A 67 -2.58 16.23 -1.30
CA VAL A 67 -3.32 17.47 -1.04
C VAL A 67 -4.82 17.24 -1.00
N LEU A 68 -5.37 16.44 -1.92
CA LEU A 68 -6.79 16.11 -1.94
C LEU A 68 -7.25 15.30 -0.72
N ARG A 69 -6.35 14.54 -0.07
CA ARG A 69 -6.66 13.81 1.17
C ARG A 69 -6.49 14.67 2.42
N LEU A 70 -5.62 15.68 2.36
CA LEU A 70 -5.35 16.60 3.46
C LEU A 70 -6.34 17.77 3.56
N ALA A 71 -7.23 17.92 2.56
CA ALA A 71 -8.18 19.01 2.51
C ALA A 71 -9.03 19.13 3.81
N PRO A 72 -9.29 20.34 4.32
CA PRO A 72 -8.82 21.62 3.78
C PRO A 72 -7.31 21.85 4.02
N ILE A 73 -6.65 22.49 3.05
CA ILE A 73 -5.23 22.87 3.07
C ILE A 73 -5.08 24.40 3.17
N PRO A 74 -3.91 24.92 3.61
CA PRO A 74 -3.63 26.35 3.53
C PRO A 74 -3.81 26.88 2.11
N SER A 75 -4.32 28.11 1.96
CA SER A 75 -4.52 28.76 0.66
C SER A 75 -3.23 28.99 -0.12
N THR A 76 -2.11 29.00 0.59
CA THR A 76 -0.76 29.14 0.02
C THR A 76 -0.22 27.85 -0.58
N TRP A 77 -0.83 26.70 -0.29
CA TRP A 77 -0.37 25.43 -0.87
C TRP A 77 -0.81 25.31 -2.33
N PRO A 78 0.10 24.98 -3.26
CA PRO A 78 -0.28 24.75 -4.63
C PRO A 78 -1.17 23.52 -4.73
N LEU A 79 -2.36 23.63 -5.34
CA LEU A 79 -3.20 22.45 -5.58
C LEU A 79 -2.58 21.50 -6.63
N GLU A 80 -1.84 22.08 -7.58
CA GLU A 80 -1.10 21.40 -8.62
C GLU A 80 0.34 21.93 -8.63
N ALA A 81 1.32 21.03 -8.55
CA ALA A 81 2.73 21.36 -8.65
C ALA A 81 3.28 20.78 -9.96
N GLN A 82 3.74 21.62 -10.90
CA GLN A 82 4.13 21.17 -12.24
C GLN A 82 5.36 20.25 -12.23
N GLU A 83 6.32 20.55 -11.37
CA GLU A 83 7.59 19.80 -11.25
C GLU A 83 7.63 18.84 -10.05
N GLY A 84 6.52 18.74 -9.31
CA GLY A 84 6.48 18.10 -8.01
C GLY A 84 6.77 19.08 -6.88
N CYS A 85 6.82 18.58 -5.65
CA CYS A 85 7.05 19.39 -4.47
C CYS A 85 7.75 18.53 -3.41
N THR A 86 8.73 19.10 -2.72
CA THR A 86 9.30 18.47 -1.52
C THR A 86 8.42 18.84 -0.33
N LEU A 87 8.05 17.85 0.47
CA LEU A 87 7.23 18.01 1.65
C LEU A 87 8.05 17.71 2.90
N ASN A 88 8.15 18.70 3.79
CA ASN A 88 8.65 18.52 5.14
C ASN A 88 7.55 17.93 6.01
N VAL A 89 7.86 16.81 6.66
CA VAL A 89 6.93 16.08 7.53
C VAL A 89 7.58 15.91 8.88
N LYS A 90 6.94 16.44 9.93
CA LYS A 90 7.40 16.36 11.31
C LYS A 90 6.31 15.76 12.19
N ARG A 91 6.65 14.74 12.96
CA ARG A 91 5.80 14.21 14.04
C ARG A 91 6.29 14.83 15.35
N LEU A 92 5.41 15.51 16.05
CA LEU A 92 5.75 16.22 17.28
C LEU A 92 4.86 15.75 18.44
N VAL A 93 5.38 15.91 19.65
CA VAL A 93 4.58 15.81 20.89
C VAL A 93 4.54 17.18 21.54
N LEU A 94 3.32 17.63 21.84
CA LEU A 94 3.08 18.83 22.63
C LEU A 94 3.24 18.51 24.11
N ALA A 95 3.80 19.44 24.88
CA ALA A 95 3.88 19.27 26.33
C ALA A 95 2.46 19.16 26.93
N ALA A 96 2.33 18.37 28.00
CA ALA A 96 1.08 18.22 28.73
C ALA A 96 0.48 19.59 29.11
N GLY A 97 -0.83 19.76 28.85
CA GLY A 97 -1.55 21.01 29.12
C GLY A 97 -1.41 22.11 28.06
N MET A 98 -0.56 21.95 27.03
CA MET A 98 -0.54 22.90 25.92
C MET A 98 -1.83 22.82 25.09
N PRO A 99 -2.40 23.97 24.69
CA PRO A 99 -3.54 23.98 23.78
C PRO A 99 -3.11 23.41 22.41
N LEU A 100 -4.03 22.72 21.74
CA LEU A 100 -3.79 22.26 20.38
C LEU A 100 -3.64 23.47 19.46
N PRO A 101 -2.60 23.51 18.61
CA PRO A 101 -2.43 24.60 17.68
C PRO A 101 -3.54 24.58 16.61
N PRO A 102 -3.82 25.73 15.98
CA PRO A 102 -4.75 25.78 14.85
C PRO A 102 -4.27 24.87 13.71
N ARG A 103 -5.21 24.37 12.90
CA ARG A 103 -4.89 23.49 11.76
C ARG A 103 -3.92 24.13 10.76
N PHE A 104 -3.97 25.45 10.61
CA PHE A 104 -3.09 26.20 9.71
C PHE A 104 -2.19 27.09 10.57
N GLY A 105 -0.88 26.88 10.45
CA GLY A 105 0.11 27.77 11.04
C GLY A 105 0.37 28.97 10.13
N ASP A 106 0.88 30.05 10.71
CA ASP A 106 1.11 31.32 10.01
C ASP A 106 2.15 31.18 8.88
N ASP A 107 3.11 30.25 9.01
CA ASP A 107 4.17 30.00 8.03
C ASP A 107 3.82 28.91 6.99
N GLY A 108 2.52 28.68 6.75
CA GLY A 108 2.06 27.70 5.77
C GLY A 108 2.16 26.24 6.23
N TRP A 109 2.37 25.99 7.52
CA TRP A 109 2.26 24.66 8.12
C TRP A 109 0.80 24.18 8.12
N LEU A 110 0.60 22.91 7.76
CA LEU A 110 -0.63 22.18 8.02
C LEU A 110 -0.40 21.26 9.22
N LEU A 111 -1.19 21.46 10.28
CA LEU A 111 -1.11 20.74 11.54
C LEU A 111 -2.31 19.80 11.67
N LEU A 112 -2.05 18.50 11.64
CA LEU A 112 -3.03 17.48 11.96
C LEU A 112 -2.96 17.17 13.45
N THR A 113 -4.10 17.37 14.12
CA THR A 113 -4.24 17.16 15.57
C THR A 113 -5.25 16.05 15.89
N HIS A 114 -6.14 15.72 14.95
CA HIS A 114 -7.09 14.62 15.09
C HIS A 114 -6.37 13.28 14.95
N TRP A 115 -6.44 12.44 15.99
CA TRP A 115 -5.65 11.21 16.09
C TRP A 115 -5.80 10.26 14.88
N PRO A 116 -7.00 9.95 14.37
CA PRO A 116 -7.15 9.16 13.15
C PRO A 116 -6.38 9.71 11.94
N ASP A 117 -6.36 11.03 11.74
CA ASP A 117 -5.67 11.68 10.62
C ASP A 117 -4.15 11.62 10.82
N VAL A 118 -3.69 11.91 12.05
CA VAL A 118 -2.28 11.80 12.45
C VAL A 118 -1.78 10.39 12.22
N LYS A 119 -2.51 9.37 12.70
CA LYS A 119 -2.15 7.96 12.53
C LYS A 119 -2.11 7.58 11.06
N ALA A 120 -3.18 7.86 10.30
CA ALA A 120 -3.27 7.49 8.89
C ALA A 120 -2.19 8.15 8.02
N MET A 121 -1.93 9.45 8.23
CA MET A 121 -0.90 10.17 7.47
C MET A 121 0.51 9.78 7.92
N SER A 122 0.73 9.54 9.21
CA SER A 122 2.04 9.06 9.69
C SER A 122 2.37 7.68 9.12
N ALA A 123 1.42 6.76 9.12
CA ALA A 123 1.61 5.42 8.57
C ALA A 123 1.87 5.42 7.05
N LEU A 124 1.40 6.45 6.35
CA LEU A 124 1.64 6.61 4.92
C LEU A 124 2.96 7.34 4.62
N LEU A 125 3.27 8.39 5.37
CA LEU A 125 4.40 9.26 5.11
C LEU A 125 5.69 8.71 5.73
N PHE A 126 5.69 8.22 6.98
CA PHE A 126 6.90 7.71 7.63
C PHE A 126 7.22 6.25 7.30
N ASN A 127 6.37 5.57 6.53
CA ASN A 127 6.64 4.23 6.03
C ASN A 127 7.25 4.31 4.61
N PRO A 128 8.45 3.76 4.37
CA PRO A 128 9.09 3.77 3.04
C PRO A 128 8.22 3.17 1.93
N HIS A 129 7.42 2.15 2.22
CA HIS A 129 6.49 1.55 1.26
C HIS A 129 5.25 2.40 1.02
N GLY A 130 4.81 3.18 2.02
CA GLY A 130 3.78 4.20 1.87
C GLY A 130 4.24 5.34 0.97
N VAL A 131 5.46 5.83 1.16
CA VAL A 131 6.11 6.83 0.28
C VAL A 131 6.29 6.27 -1.12
N HIS A 132 6.78 5.03 -1.25
CA HIS A 132 6.88 4.36 -2.54
C HIS A 132 5.54 4.29 -3.27
N PHE A 133 4.45 3.97 -2.57
CA PHE A 133 3.09 4.00 -3.11
C PHE A 133 2.70 5.40 -3.58
N LEU A 134 2.91 6.43 -2.75
CA LEU A 134 2.64 7.82 -3.11
C LEU A 134 3.36 8.22 -4.40
N VAL A 135 4.67 7.96 -4.49
CA VAL A 135 5.51 8.37 -5.61
C VAL A 135 5.18 7.61 -6.89
N ASN A 136 4.99 6.30 -6.81
CA ASN A 136 4.95 5.42 -8.00
C ASN A 136 3.54 5.14 -8.52
N ALA A 137 2.52 5.14 -7.67
CA ALA A 137 1.17 4.76 -8.08
C ALA A 137 0.53 5.76 -9.05
N ARG A 138 -0.37 5.25 -9.89
CA ARG A 138 -1.24 6.06 -10.75
C ARG A 138 -2.55 6.38 -10.03
N HIS A 139 -2.51 7.21 -8.99
CA HIS A 139 -3.62 7.48 -8.06
C HIS A 139 -4.99 7.82 -8.67
N ARG A 140 -5.04 8.45 -9.84
CA ARG A 140 -6.31 8.73 -10.53
C ARG A 140 -6.96 7.46 -11.08
N ARG A 141 -6.13 6.49 -11.44
CA ARG A 141 -6.55 5.26 -12.08
C ARG A 141 -7.16 4.34 -11.04
N TYR A 142 -8.39 3.92 -11.28
CA TYR A 142 -9.21 3.15 -10.35
C TYR A 142 -9.60 3.86 -9.04
N ARG A 143 -9.35 5.18 -8.90
CA ARG A 143 -9.83 5.97 -7.76
C ARG A 143 -11.32 5.79 -7.49
N HIS A 144 -12.13 5.74 -8.55
CA HIS A 144 -13.58 5.55 -8.46
C HIS A 144 -13.99 4.16 -7.95
N LEU A 145 -13.11 3.16 -8.01
CA LEU A 145 -13.38 1.81 -7.49
C LEU A 145 -13.06 1.70 -5.99
N TRP A 146 -12.20 2.56 -5.48
CA TRP A 146 -11.65 2.43 -4.12
C TRP A 146 -12.71 2.50 -3.01
N PRO A 147 -13.72 3.40 -3.05
CA PRO A 147 -14.79 3.38 -2.05
C PRO A 147 -15.50 2.02 -1.96
N GLY A 148 -15.77 1.39 -3.12
CA GLY A 148 -16.35 0.05 -3.17
C GLY A 148 -15.41 -1.03 -2.63
N ARG A 149 -14.09 -0.86 -2.77
CA ARG A 149 -13.09 -1.77 -2.16
C ARG A 149 -13.02 -1.64 -0.65
N ILE A 150 -13.08 -0.41 -0.13
CA ILE A 150 -13.15 -0.16 1.32
C ILE A 150 -14.36 -0.91 1.89
N THR A 151 -15.55 -0.71 1.32
CA THR A 151 -16.77 -1.39 1.79
C THR A 151 -16.64 -2.91 1.70
N GLN A 152 -16.03 -3.44 0.63
CA GLN A 152 -15.79 -4.89 0.49
C GLN A 152 -14.84 -5.41 1.58
N CYS A 153 -13.74 -4.72 1.85
CA CYS A 153 -12.78 -5.12 2.88
C CYS A 153 -13.39 -5.03 4.28
N GLN A 154 -14.14 -3.96 4.60
CA GLN A 154 -14.86 -3.82 5.87
C GLN A 154 -15.87 -4.95 6.06
N ALA A 155 -16.71 -5.20 5.05
CA ALA A 155 -17.70 -6.27 5.11
C ALA A 155 -17.05 -7.65 5.27
N PHE A 156 -15.88 -7.89 4.65
CA PHE A 156 -15.11 -9.11 4.85
C PHE A 156 -14.60 -9.23 6.28
N LEU A 157 -13.95 -8.20 6.81
CA LEU A 157 -13.44 -8.20 8.18
C LEU A 157 -14.56 -8.41 9.20
N SER A 158 -15.67 -7.66 9.10
CA SER A 158 -16.81 -7.79 9.99
C SER A 158 -17.46 -9.17 9.92
N ARG A 159 -17.64 -9.73 8.71
CA ARG A 159 -18.25 -11.06 8.53
C ARG A 159 -17.38 -12.19 9.09
N GLN A 160 -16.06 -12.02 9.07
CA GLN A 160 -15.11 -13.00 9.59
C GLN A 160 -14.68 -12.69 11.02
N GLU A 161 -15.24 -11.65 11.65
CA GLU A 161 -14.87 -11.18 13.00
C GLU A 161 -13.35 -10.92 13.14
N LEU A 162 -12.73 -10.42 12.08
CA LEU A 162 -11.29 -10.15 12.03
C LEU A 162 -10.99 -8.69 12.39
N GLU A 163 -9.94 -8.49 13.18
CA GLU A 163 -9.38 -7.17 13.42
C GLU A 163 -8.53 -6.70 12.22
N ALA A 164 -8.75 -5.47 11.76
CA ALA A 164 -8.03 -4.92 10.60
C ALA A 164 -6.50 -4.90 10.78
N SER A 165 -6.02 -4.70 12.02
CA SER A 165 -4.58 -4.68 12.35
C SER A 165 -3.91 -6.05 12.20
N ARG A 166 -4.70 -7.14 12.20
CA ARG A 166 -4.27 -8.54 12.13
C ARG A 166 -4.43 -9.14 10.73
N VAL A 167 -4.75 -8.32 9.74
CA VAL A 167 -4.97 -8.72 8.35
C VAL A 167 -4.17 -7.86 7.40
N VAL A 168 -3.45 -8.48 6.47
CA VAL A 168 -2.78 -7.80 5.36
C VAL A 168 -3.47 -8.17 4.06
N PHE A 169 -3.93 -7.18 3.29
CA PHE A 169 -4.45 -7.40 1.94
C PHE A 169 -3.33 -7.39 0.91
N ALA A 170 -3.44 -8.29 -0.07
CA ALA A 170 -2.35 -8.64 -0.97
C ALA A 170 -2.82 -8.96 -2.40
N GLY A 171 -1.87 -9.39 -3.23
CA GLY A 171 -2.14 -9.89 -4.58
C GLY A 171 -2.62 -8.80 -5.54
N CYS A 172 -3.77 -9.02 -6.17
CA CYS A 172 -4.26 -8.12 -7.21
C CYS A 172 -4.72 -6.77 -6.66
N LEU A 173 -5.06 -6.66 -5.37
CA LEU A 173 -5.46 -5.38 -4.77
C LEU A 173 -4.32 -4.37 -4.78
N VAL A 174 -3.09 -4.82 -4.50
CA VAL A 174 -1.88 -3.98 -4.58
C VAL A 174 -1.70 -3.44 -6.00
N LEU A 175 -1.84 -4.28 -7.03
CA LEU A 175 -1.74 -3.84 -8.43
C LEU A 175 -2.84 -2.86 -8.83
N GLU A 176 -4.05 -3.02 -8.27
CA GLU A 176 -5.17 -2.10 -8.49
C GLU A 176 -4.90 -0.74 -7.83
N LEU A 177 -4.44 -0.75 -6.57
CA LEU A 177 -4.02 0.45 -5.83
C LEU A 177 -2.93 1.23 -6.56
N TYR A 178 -1.91 0.54 -7.06
CA TYR A 178 -0.85 1.17 -7.86
C TYR A 178 -1.32 1.63 -9.25
N GLY A 179 -2.57 1.34 -9.64
CA GLY A 179 -3.15 1.73 -10.92
C GLY A 179 -2.58 0.97 -12.12
N ILE A 180 -2.06 -0.25 -11.90
CA ILE A 180 -1.48 -1.12 -12.93
C ILE A 180 -2.61 -1.80 -13.70
N ARG A 181 -3.41 -2.62 -13.00
CA ARG A 181 -4.57 -3.33 -13.57
C ARG A 181 -5.64 -3.58 -12.50
N ARG A 182 -6.87 -3.84 -12.94
CA ARG A 182 -7.98 -4.15 -12.03
C ARG A 182 -7.81 -5.53 -11.40
N GLY A 183 -8.02 -5.61 -10.09
CA GLY A 183 -8.08 -6.85 -9.34
C GLY A 183 -9.45 -7.51 -9.44
N ARG A 184 -9.45 -8.82 -9.69
CA ARG A 184 -10.68 -9.63 -9.69
C ARG A 184 -10.88 -10.38 -8.39
N VAL A 185 -9.77 -10.67 -7.73
CA VAL A 185 -9.68 -11.36 -6.45
C VAL A 185 -8.88 -10.49 -5.50
N ILE A 186 -9.21 -10.53 -4.22
CA ILE A 186 -8.51 -9.81 -3.17
C ILE A 186 -7.74 -10.86 -2.37
N GLY A 187 -6.40 -10.79 -2.44
CA GLY A 187 -5.57 -11.65 -1.60
C GLY A 187 -5.60 -11.16 -0.16
N TYR A 188 -5.48 -12.07 0.80
CA TYR A 188 -5.26 -11.67 2.20
C TYR A 188 -4.37 -12.67 2.94
N LEU A 189 -3.77 -12.18 4.02
CA LEU A 189 -3.12 -12.94 5.09
C LEU A 189 -3.77 -12.52 6.41
N ALA A 190 -4.09 -13.49 7.27
CA ALA A 190 -4.69 -13.22 8.57
C ALA A 190 -3.94 -14.01 9.65
N LEU A 191 -3.80 -13.43 10.84
CA LEU A 191 -3.32 -14.17 12.01
C LEU A 191 -4.38 -15.17 12.48
N ASP A 192 -5.63 -14.72 12.48
CA ASP A 192 -6.77 -15.51 12.94
C ASP A 192 -7.33 -16.41 11.85
N THR A 193 -8.05 -17.45 12.27
CA THR A 193 -8.65 -18.41 11.35
C THR A 193 -9.88 -17.81 10.67
N VAL A 194 -9.97 -17.95 9.35
CA VAL A 194 -11.13 -17.49 8.58
C VAL A 194 -12.16 -18.62 8.51
N SER A 195 -13.32 -18.39 9.12
CA SER A 195 -14.39 -19.39 9.26
C SER A 195 -15.03 -19.80 7.94
N GLN A 196 -15.11 -18.88 6.96
CA GLN A 196 -15.78 -19.16 5.68
C GLN A 196 -15.04 -18.55 4.50
N ALA A 197 -14.96 -19.30 3.39
CA ALA A 197 -14.50 -18.76 2.12
C ALA A 197 -15.52 -17.74 1.57
N VAL A 198 -15.10 -16.48 1.39
CA VAL A 198 -15.95 -15.40 0.88
C VAL A 198 -15.36 -14.85 -0.41
N SER A 199 -16.07 -14.97 -1.53
CA SER A 199 -15.67 -14.32 -2.79
C SER A 199 -15.82 -12.80 -2.67
N PRO A 200 -14.86 -11.98 -3.16
CA PRO A 200 -13.72 -12.34 -4.00
C PRO A 200 -12.39 -12.57 -3.24
N PHE A 201 -12.44 -12.84 -1.93
CA PHE A 201 -11.26 -12.98 -1.07
C PHE A 201 -10.62 -14.37 -1.19
N ILE A 202 -9.29 -14.40 -1.25
CA ILE A 202 -8.49 -15.63 -1.36
C ILE A 202 -7.31 -15.54 -0.38
N ALA A 203 -7.21 -16.53 0.52
CA ALA A 203 -6.08 -16.65 1.44
C ALA A 203 -4.77 -16.88 0.67
N GLN A 204 -3.70 -16.22 1.08
CA GLN A 204 -2.37 -16.32 0.44
C GLN A 204 -1.32 -17.03 1.31
N GLU A 205 -1.74 -17.69 2.39
CA GLU A 205 -0.83 -18.30 3.36
C GLU A 205 0.07 -19.36 2.72
N ALA A 206 -0.49 -20.19 1.86
CA ALA A 206 0.26 -21.23 1.16
C ALA A 206 1.30 -20.67 0.20
N GLU A 207 1.03 -19.51 -0.43
CA GLU A 207 2.01 -18.83 -1.29
C GLU A 207 3.14 -18.20 -0.48
N VAL A 208 2.82 -17.57 0.65
CA VAL A 208 3.80 -16.93 1.54
C VAL A 208 4.72 -17.97 2.17
N ALA A 209 4.17 -19.07 2.69
CA ALA A 209 4.94 -20.15 3.28
C ALA A 209 5.98 -20.74 2.31
N ARG A 210 5.65 -20.84 1.01
CA ARG A 210 6.58 -21.32 -0.02
C ARG A 210 7.75 -20.38 -0.28
N CYS A 211 7.62 -19.10 0.07
CA CYS A 211 8.69 -18.12 -0.09
C CYS A 211 9.60 -18.04 1.15
N GLY A 212 9.32 -18.83 2.20
CA GLY A 212 10.11 -18.85 3.43
C GLY A 212 9.96 -17.60 4.29
N ILE A 213 8.91 -16.80 4.06
CA ILE A 213 8.62 -15.61 4.85
C ILE A 213 7.63 -16.01 5.94
N ASP A 214 7.90 -15.63 7.19
CA ASP A 214 6.99 -15.90 8.28
C ASP A 214 5.69 -15.08 8.15
N LYS A 215 4.55 -15.74 8.36
CA LYS A 215 3.23 -15.10 8.22
C LYS A 215 3.02 -14.03 9.28
N VAL A 216 3.46 -14.30 10.51
CA VAL A 216 3.27 -13.36 11.62
C VAL A 216 4.07 -12.10 11.34
N GLU A 217 5.34 -12.25 11.00
CA GLU A 217 6.22 -11.15 10.61
C GLU A 217 5.63 -10.30 9.46
N MET A 218 5.13 -10.92 8.39
CA MET A 218 4.49 -10.19 7.28
C MET A 218 3.33 -9.27 7.74
N ILE A 219 2.63 -9.65 8.81
CA ILE A 219 1.46 -8.94 9.33
C ILE A 219 1.86 -7.91 10.40
N THR A 220 2.82 -8.22 11.25
CA THR A 220 3.20 -7.37 12.40
C THR A 220 4.27 -6.35 12.05
N ASP A 221 5.18 -6.67 11.14
CA ASP A 221 6.32 -5.82 10.81
C ASP A 221 6.02 -4.89 9.61
N ALA A 222 6.17 -3.59 9.86
CA ALA A 222 5.92 -2.51 8.92
C ALA A 222 6.85 -2.53 7.68
N ARG A 223 7.94 -3.32 7.69
CA ARG A 223 8.81 -3.57 6.52
C ARG A 223 8.15 -4.44 5.44
N TYR A 224 7.01 -5.08 5.74
CA TYR A 224 6.31 -5.96 4.79
C TYR A 224 5.00 -5.38 4.26
N HIS A 225 4.53 -4.27 4.81
CA HIS A 225 3.27 -3.65 4.42
C HIS A 225 3.29 -2.13 4.62
N PHE A 226 2.28 -1.46 4.09
CA PHE A 226 1.98 -0.05 4.34
C PHE A 226 0.49 0.11 4.58
N GLU A 227 0.06 1.21 5.19
CA GLU A 227 -1.36 1.43 5.48
C GLU A 227 -2.00 2.45 4.53
N VAL A 228 -3.19 2.12 4.04
CA VAL A 228 -4.04 3.02 3.25
C VAL A 228 -5.47 2.87 3.72
N ASP A 229 -6.08 3.99 4.13
CA ASP A 229 -7.47 4.05 4.62
C ASP A 229 -7.75 3.05 5.76
N GLY A 230 -6.77 2.86 6.64
CA GLY A 230 -6.87 1.97 7.80
C GLY A 230 -6.66 0.48 7.50
N PHE A 231 -6.28 0.11 6.27
CA PHE A 231 -5.97 -1.27 5.90
C PHE A 231 -4.48 -1.44 5.67
N LYS A 232 -3.91 -2.53 6.20
CA LYS A 232 -2.56 -2.97 5.84
C LYS A 232 -2.56 -3.59 4.45
N ILE A 233 -1.72 -3.06 3.58
CA ILE A 233 -1.53 -3.48 2.20
C ILE A 233 -0.11 -4.01 2.06
N MET A 234 0.05 -5.22 1.52
CA MET A 234 1.36 -5.82 1.27
C MET A 234 2.25 -4.89 0.44
N ALA A 235 3.49 -4.72 0.87
CA ALA A 235 4.46 -3.87 0.19
C ALA A 235 4.71 -4.35 -1.25
N PHE A 236 4.96 -3.40 -2.14
CA PHE A 236 5.11 -3.66 -3.58
C PHE A 236 6.26 -4.63 -3.89
N GLY A 237 7.38 -4.49 -3.17
CA GLY A 237 8.53 -5.39 -3.25
C GLY A 237 8.19 -6.82 -2.81
N GLN A 238 7.40 -6.99 -1.76
CA GLN A 238 6.99 -8.30 -1.27
C GLN A 238 6.09 -9.03 -2.29
N LEU A 239 5.12 -8.31 -2.86
CA LEU A 239 4.30 -8.89 -3.93
C LEU A 239 5.15 -9.30 -5.15
N ARG A 240 6.18 -8.53 -5.49
CA ARG A 240 7.12 -8.87 -6.57
C ARG A 240 7.83 -10.19 -6.28
N GLN A 241 8.29 -10.39 -5.05
CA GLN A 241 8.94 -11.64 -4.64
C GLN A 241 7.99 -12.84 -4.75
N LEU A 242 6.77 -12.72 -4.22
CA LEU A 242 5.75 -13.78 -4.34
C LEU A 242 5.46 -14.16 -5.79
N LYS A 243 5.34 -13.16 -6.68
CA LYS A 243 5.08 -13.38 -8.11
C LYS A 243 6.25 -14.06 -8.84
N ARG A 244 7.49 -13.72 -8.50
CA ARG A 244 8.69 -14.37 -9.07
C ARG A 244 8.71 -15.86 -8.75
N HIS A 245 8.28 -16.25 -7.55
CA HIS A 245 8.27 -17.64 -7.12
C HIS A 245 7.22 -18.49 -7.87
N ARG A 246 6.02 -17.97 -8.15
CA ARG A 246 4.92 -18.73 -8.80
C ARG A 246 5.12 -19.06 -10.28
N ARG A 247 5.93 -18.27 -11.00
CA ARG A 247 6.32 -18.48 -12.41
C ARG A 247 5.16 -18.66 -13.43
N ASN A 248 3.92 -18.28 -13.11
CA ASN A 248 2.82 -18.35 -14.08
C ASN A 248 2.85 -17.16 -15.08
N LEU A 249 2.16 -17.30 -16.21
CA LEU A 249 2.20 -16.28 -17.28
C LEU A 249 1.63 -14.93 -16.84
N GLN A 250 0.57 -14.92 -16.02
CA GLN A 250 0.00 -13.68 -15.50
C GLN A 250 0.97 -12.96 -14.56
N ASP A 251 1.69 -13.69 -13.72
CA ASP A 251 2.71 -13.16 -12.83
C ASP A 251 3.90 -12.60 -13.61
N ARG A 252 4.32 -13.22 -14.72
CA ARG A 252 5.34 -12.65 -15.61
C ARG A 252 4.90 -11.30 -16.19
N ASN A 253 3.67 -11.23 -16.68
CA ASN A 253 3.11 -9.99 -17.20
C ASN A 253 2.98 -8.92 -16.10
N ASP A 254 2.55 -9.31 -14.90
CA ASP A 254 2.46 -8.42 -13.75
C ASP A 254 3.84 -7.89 -13.34
N LEU A 255 4.87 -8.75 -13.26
CA LEU A 255 6.23 -8.34 -12.95
C LEU A 255 6.78 -7.32 -13.97
N ALA A 256 6.51 -7.54 -15.25
CA ALA A 256 6.95 -6.64 -16.30
C ALA A 256 6.20 -5.29 -16.24
N MET A 257 4.90 -5.30 -15.91
CA MET A 257 4.14 -4.07 -15.66
C MET A 257 4.60 -3.35 -14.38
N MET A 258 4.95 -4.08 -13.31
CA MET A 258 5.48 -3.48 -12.08
C MET A 258 6.80 -2.76 -12.34
N ALA A 259 7.73 -3.37 -13.08
CA ALA A 259 8.96 -2.74 -13.51
C ALA A 259 8.69 -1.50 -14.38
N ALA A 260 7.80 -1.62 -15.36
CA ALA A 260 7.42 -0.50 -16.22
C ALA A 260 6.80 0.69 -15.44
N LEU A 261 6.13 0.44 -14.31
CA LEU A 261 5.60 1.50 -13.47
C LEU A 261 6.70 2.31 -12.81
N GLU A 262 7.68 1.63 -12.20
CA GLU A 262 8.84 2.24 -11.54
C GLU A 262 9.73 2.98 -12.55
N GLU A 263 9.91 2.42 -13.74
CA GLU A 263 10.69 3.01 -14.83
C GLU A 263 9.96 4.13 -15.60
N GLY A 264 8.70 4.43 -15.26
CA GLY A 264 7.89 5.44 -15.95
C GLY A 264 7.46 5.07 -17.38
N ARG A 265 7.60 3.81 -17.80
CA ARG A 265 7.32 3.32 -19.17
C ARG A 265 5.83 3.06 -19.41
N SER A 266 5.09 4.15 -19.67
CA SER A 266 3.63 4.14 -19.82
C SER A 266 3.08 3.24 -20.92
N TRP A 267 3.79 3.09 -22.05
CA TRP A 267 3.35 2.26 -23.18
C TRP A 267 3.39 0.76 -22.81
N TYR A 268 4.37 0.35 -22.02
CA TYR A 268 4.51 -1.04 -21.59
C TYR A 268 3.41 -1.43 -20.60
N LEU A 269 3.01 -0.48 -19.73
CA LEU A 269 1.81 -0.63 -18.91
C LEU A 269 0.53 -0.74 -19.74
N TRP A 270 0.44 -0.10 -20.91
CA TRP A 270 -0.69 -0.29 -21.82
C TRP A 270 -0.67 -1.69 -22.44
N LEU A 271 0.47 -2.11 -23.00
CA LEU A 271 0.64 -3.42 -23.62
C LEU A 271 0.33 -4.56 -22.63
N GLY A 272 0.89 -4.49 -21.42
CA GLY A 272 0.67 -5.50 -20.38
C GLY A 272 -0.81 -5.64 -19.98
N ARG A 273 -1.61 -4.58 -20.13
CA ARG A 273 -3.05 -4.63 -19.90
C ARG A 273 -3.80 -5.33 -21.02
N CYS A 274 -3.41 -5.09 -22.27
CA CYS A 274 -3.96 -5.84 -23.40
C CYS A 274 -3.69 -7.34 -23.21
N ILE A 275 -2.48 -7.71 -22.78
CA ILE A 275 -2.13 -9.09 -22.45
C ILE A 275 -2.98 -9.62 -21.28
N ASP A 276 -3.14 -8.85 -20.19
CA ASP A 276 -3.99 -9.26 -19.06
C ASP A 276 -5.45 -9.50 -19.47
N LEU A 277 -6.00 -8.67 -20.38
CA LEU A 277 -7.34 -8.85 -20.94
C LEU A 277 -7.46 -10.15 -21.75
N VAL A 278 -6.47 -10.46 -22.58
CA VAL A 278 -6.45 -11.71 -23.37
C VAL A 278 -6.35 -12.93 -22.44
N LEU A 279 -5.43 -12.92 -21.47
CA LEU A 279 -5.26 -14.01 -20.48
C LEU A 279 -6.54 -14.22 -19.67
N ALA A 280 -7.17 -13.12 -19.26
CA ALA A 280 -8.45 -13.13 -18.61
C ALA A 280 -9.57 -13.76 -19.44
N GLY A 281 -9.68 -13.38 -20.71
CA GLY A 281 -10.66 -13.92 -21.65
C GLY A 281 -10.46 -15.42 -21.84
N ALA A 282 -9.21 -15.85 -22.05
CA ALA A 282 -8.85 -17.26 -22.17
C ALA A 282 -9.26 -18.08 -20.93
N MET A 283 -9.10 -17.54 -19.71
CA MET A 283 -9.57 -18.21 -18.49
C MET A 283 -11.09 -18.36 -18.44
N VAL A 284 -11.85 -17.36 -18.89
CA VAL A 284 -13.33 -17.43 -18.94
C VAL A 284 -13.77 -18.48 -19.94
N VAL A 285 -13.18 -18.47 -21.15
CA VAL A 285 -13.45 -19.47 -22.20
C VAL A 285 -13.14 -20.87 -21.69
N ARG A 286 -11.97 -21.09 -21.07
CA ARG A 286 -11.60 -22.39 -20.50
C ARG A 286 -12.62 -22.88 -19.45
N ARG A 287 -13.12 -21.98 -18.59
CA ARG A 287 -14.17 -22.31 -17.60
C ARG A 287 -15.52 -22.61 -18.25
N ALA A 288 -15.86 -21.96 -19.36
CA ALA A 288 -17.07 -22.23 -20.12
C ALA A 288 -16.99 -23.59 -20.82
N VAL A 289 -15.88 -23.87 -21.50
CA VAL A 289 -15.60 -25.18 -22.14
C VAL A 289 -15.63 -26.30 -21.11
N ALA A 290 -15.01 -26.12 -19.93
CA ALA A 290 -15.04 -27.11 -18.86
C ALA A 290 -16.45 -27.32 -18.26
N ARG A 291 -17.34 -26.31 -18.32
CA ARG A 291 -18.75 -26.47 -17.94
C ARG A 291 -19.53 -27.23 -19.02
N LEU A 292 -19.32 -26.88 -20.29
CA LEU A 292 -19.96 -27.54 -21.43
C LEU A 292 -19.55 -29.03 -21.51
N ALA A 293 -18.27 -29.35 -21.35
CA ALA A 293 -17.77 -30.72 -21.34
C ALA A 293 -18.38 -31.55 -20.19
N ARG A 294 -18.61 -30.94 -19.01
CA ARG A 294 -19.33 -31.60 -17.91
C ARG A 294 -20.80 -31.82 -18.23
N PHE A 295 -21.46 -30.83 -18.84
CA PHE A 295 -22.86 -30.93 -19.26
C PHE A 295 -23.08 -32.03 -20.31
N LEU A 296 -22.16 -32.15 -21.28
CA LEU A 296 -22.20 -33.18 -22.33
C LEU A 296 -21.76 -34.58 -21.86
N GLY A 297 -21.50 -34.79 -20.56
CA GLY A 297 -21.05 -36.09 -20.05
C GLY A 297 -19.64 -36.51 -20.49
N LEU A 298 -18.90 -35.63 -21.18
CA LEU A 298 -17.50 -35.86 -21.59
C LEU A 298 -16.52 -35.73 -20.43
N GLY A 299 -16.98 -35.31 -19.24
CA GLY A 299 -16.22 -35.34 -18.01
C GLY A 299 -15.99 -36.77 -17.54
N ARG A 300 -14.90 -37.39 -18.02
CA ARG A 300 -14.38 -38.72 -17.66
C ARG A 300 -14.98 -39.26 -16.34
N ARG A 301 -15.81 -40.30 -16.45
CA ARG A 301 -15.87 -41.41 -15.48
C ARG A 301 -14.42 -41.92 -15.36
N ARG A 302 -13.61 -41.30 -14.51
CA ARG A 302 -12.37 -41.92 -14.05
C ARG A 302 -12.86 -43.10 -13.23
N GLY A 303 -12.86 -44.27 -13.87
CA GLY A 303 -13.34 -45.49 -13.26
C GLY A 303 -12.69 -45.64 -11.90
N ASN A 304 -13.51 -45.89 -10.89
CA ASN A 304 -13.10 -46.65 -9.71
C ASN A 304 -12.66 -48.03 -10.22
N GLY A 305 -11.43 -48.10 -10.73
CA GLY A 305 -10.74 -49.34 -10.98
C GLY A 305 -10.42 -49.94 -9.63
N ALA A 306 -11.29 -50.87 -9.24
CA ALA A 306 -11.11 -51.88 -8.23
C ALA A 306 -9.67 -52.03 -7.70
N ARG A 307 -9.48 -51.67 -6.43
CA ARG A 307 -8.62 -52.45 -5.54
C ARG A 307 -9.36 -53.76 -5.28
N GLY A 308 -8.96 -54.81 -5.98
CA GLY A 308 -9.20 -56.18 -5.59
C GLY A 308 -7.86 -56.90 -5.61
N GLY A 309 -7.48 -57.50 -4.48
CA GLY A 309 -6.24 -58.28 -4.30
C GLY A 309 -5.17 -57.54 -3.54
#